data_AF-A0AA39UTM3-F1
#
_entry.id   AF-A0AA39UTM3-F1
#
_cell.length_a   1.000
_cell.length_b   1.000
_cell.length_c   1.000
_cell.angle_alpha   90.00
_cell.angle_beta   90.00
_cell.angle_gamma   90.00
#
_symmetry.space_group_name_H-M   'P 1'
#
loop_
_entity.id
_entity.type
_entity.pdbx_description
1 polymer ?
#
loop_
_entity_poly.entity_id
_entity_poly.type
_entity_poly.pdbx_seq_one_letter_code
_entity_poly.pdbx_strand_id
1 'polypeptide(L)'
;MEHQFTYEYLSKNPTGILHKKDNANPVRPFDGRLGTLIDKEWLIITPNASRLYQPTLGINREMYMQADFKYGADNPLLWPQFYSDFDTSGSPLQDNQLGKLQDISLARLRASAQKIVNISESQSWGPSESLLWDFRCGLSTLLHCLESLPFTFNRLHLTVSETRRVAIEMHAIIDYITVYRPHMLAANVPPSATANSELIGAFTMDPVIVEEFFRA
;
A
#
# COMPACT_ATOMS: atom_id res chain seq x y z
N MET A 1 -17.52 31.26 -8.37
CA MET A 1 -18.43 30.12 -8.59
C MET A 1 -18.57 29.45 -7.25
N GLU A 2 -19.73 29.55 -6.63
CA GLU A 2 -19.99 28.98 -5.29
C GLU A 2 -19.80 27.47 -5.30
N HIS A 3 -19.12 26.95 -4.27
CA HIS A 3 -18.70 25.56 -4.14
C HIS A 3 -19.86 24.56 -4.29
N GLN A 4 -20.01 23.99 -5.50
CA GLN A 4 -20.96 22.90 -5.78
C GLN A 4 -20.54 21.55 -5.17
N PHE A 5 -19.43 21.49 -4.42
CA PHE A 5 -18.86 20.26 -3.85
C PHE A 5 -18.80 20.27 -2.32
N THR A 6 -19.80 20.86 -1.65
CA THR A 6 -19.94 20.75 -0.20
C THR A 6 -20.46 19.37 0.22
N TYR A 7 -20.11 18.92 1.42
CA TYR A 7 -20.61 17.66 1.99
C TYR A 7 -22.14 17.54 1.92
N GLU A 8 -22.86 18.61 2.23
CA GLU A 8 -24.32 18.64 2.21
C GLU A 8 -24.90 18.42 0.82
N TYR A 9 -24.19 18.85 -0.22
CA TYR A 9 -24.57 18.61 -1.60
C TYR A 9 -24.19 17.20 -2.06
N LEU A 10 -22.96 16.75 -1.79
CA LEU A 10 -22.44 15.45 -2.23
C LEU A 10 -23.07 14.27 -1.49
N SER A 11 -23.47 14.44 -0.22
CA SER A 11 -24.24 13.44 0.51
C SER A 11 -25.63 13.20 -0.10
N LYS A 12 -26.23 14.23 -0.71
CA LYS A 12 -27.51 14.14 -1.42
C LYS A 12 -27.34 13.74 -2.89
N ASN A 13 -26.19 14.07 -3.49
CA ASN A 13 -25.88 13.86 -4.90
C ASN A 13 -24.49 13.20 -5.06
N PRO A 14 -24.32 11.92 -4.66
CA PRO A 14 -23.02 11.27 -4.65
C PRO A 14 -22.40 11.12 -6.05
N THR A 15 -23.22 11.07 -7.10
CA THR A 15 -22.76 11.06 -8.50
C THR A 15 -22.17 12.40 -8.95
N GLY A 16 -22.36 13.48 -8.19
CA GLY A 16 -21.78 14.79 -8.48
C GLY A 16 -20.25 14.77 -8.45
N ILE A 17 -19.65 13.84 -7.69
CA ILE A 17 -18.19 13.64 -7.65
C ILE A 17 -17.64 13.25 -9.04
N LEU A 18 -18.44 12.61 -9.88
CA LEU A 18 -18.06 12.11 -11.20
C LEU A 18 -18.74 12.87 -12.35
N HIS A 19 -18.97 14.18 -12.17
CA HIS A 19 -19.69 15.02 -13.12
C HIS A 19 -19.02 15.22 -14.50
N LYS A 20 -17.70 15.07 -14.62
CA LYS A 20 -16.94 15.12 -15.90
C LYS A 20 -16.59 13.73 -16.43
N LYS A 21 -17.15 12.66 -15.87
CA LYS A 21 -16.89 11.28 -16.30
C LYS A 21 -17.19 11.07 -17.79
N ASP A 22 -16.16 10.62 -18.50
CA ASP A 22 -16.23 10.25 -19.91
C ASP A 22 -16.46 8.73 -20.05
N ASN A 23 -17.61 8.33 -20.61
CA ASN A 23 -17.94 6.92 -20.86
C ASN A 23 -17.50 6.43 -22.25
N ALA A 24 -17.07 7.33 -23.14
CA ALA A 24 -16.74 6.99 -24.52
C ALA A 24 -15.28 6.53 -24.68
N ASN A 25 -14.38 7.01 -23.83
CA ASN A 25 -12.95 6.71 -23.88
C ASN A 25 -12.51 5.79 -22.73
N PRO A 26 -11.42 5.01 -22.91
CA PRO A 26 -10.83 4.25 -21.83
C PRO A 26 -10.32 5.18 -20.71
N VAL A 27 -10.52 4.74 -19.46
CA VAL A 27 -10.13 5.46 -18.24
C VAL A 27 -8.62 5.58 -18.16
N ARG A 28 -8.12 6.81 -18.06
CA ARG A 28 -6.70 7.13 -17.88
C ARG A 28 -6.35 7.20 -16.38
N PRO A 29 -5.05 7.16 -16.01
CA PRO A 29 -4.64 7.16 -14.59
C PRO A 29 -5.06 8.38 -13.77
N PHE A 30 -5.45 9.48 -14.42
CA PHE A 30 -5.91 10.71 -13.77
C PHE A 30 -7.42 10.93 -13.89
N ASP A 31 -8.15 9.92 -14.38
CA ASP A 31 -9.60 10.00 -14.54
C ASP A 31 -10.34 9.45 -13.31
N GLY A 32 -11.56 9.95 -13.06
CA GLY A 32 -12.43 9.44 -12.02
C GLY A 32 -13.32 8.30 -12.53
N ARG A 33 -12.95 7.04 -12.30
CA ARG A 33 -13.84 5.90 -12.65
C ARG A 33 -14.96 5.72 -11.63
N LEU A 34 -14.57 5.74 -10.35
CA LEU A 34 -15.43 5.64 -9.18
C LEU A 34 -15.04 6.72 -8.18
N GLY A 35 -16.02 7.23 -7.45
CA GLY A 35 -15.79 8.14 -6.34
C GLY A 35 -16.87 7.98 -5.30
N THR A 36 -16.52 8.18 -4.04
CA THR A 36 -17.47 8.19 -2.92
C THR A 36 -17.01 9.14 -1.85
N LEU A 37 -17.98 9.65 -1.11
CA LEU A 37 -17.79 10.33 0.16
C LEU A 37 -17.74 9.26 1.26
N ILE A 38 -16.68 9.21 2.04
CA ILE A 38 -16.58 8.28 3.18
C ILE A 38 -17.16 8.94 4.44
N ASP A 39 -16.84 10.21 4.66
CA ASP A 39 -17.30 11.00 5.80
C ASP A 39 -17.34 12.49 5.43
N LYS A 40 -17.65 13.38 6.40
CA LYS A 40 -17.74 14.84 6.23
C LYS A 40 -16.55 15.49 5.54
N GLU A 41 -15.39 14.88 5.67
CA GLU A 41 -14.11 15.46 5.23
C GLU A 41 -13.46 14.64 4.11
N TRP A 42 -13.72 13.33 4.04
CA TRP A 42 -12.96 12.43 3.19
C TRP A 42 -13.68 12.08 1.88
N LEU A 43 -13.05 12.45 0.78
CA LEU A 43 -13.43 12.06 -0.57
C LEU A 43 -12.43 11.02 -1.11
N ILE A 44 -12.95 9.95 -1.70
CA ILE A 44 -12.15 9.01 -2.49
C ILE A 44 -12.55 9.12 -3.94
N ILE A 45 -11.56 9.22 -4.82
CA ILE A 45 -11.73 9.06 -6.27
C ILE A 45 -10.67 8.09 -6.77
N THR A 46 -11.07 7.16 -7.61
CA THR A 46 -10.16 6.18 -8.19
C THR A 46 -10.47 5.92 -9.65
N PRO A 47 -9.45 5.93 -10.54
CA PRO A 47 -9.55 5.40 -11.89
C PRO A 47 -9.49 3.85 -11.91
N ASN A 48 -8.99 3.27 -10.83
CA ASN A 48 -8.35 1.96 -10.85
C ASN A 48 -9.23 0.86 -10.26
N ALA A 49 -10.18 1.20 -9.39
CA ALA A 49 -11.07 0.22 -8.78
C ALA A 49 -12.36 0.01 -9.59
N SER A 50 -12.87 -1.22 -9.56
CA SER A 50 -14.20 -1.58 -10.08
C SER A 50 -15.29 -1.47 -9.02
N ARG A 51 -14.92 -1.45 -7.73
CA ARG A 51 -15.80 -1.27 -6.56
C ARG A 51 -15.02 -0.60 -5.44
N LEU A 52 -15.70 0.23 -4.65
CA LEU A 52 -15.16 0.80 -3.40
C LEU A 52 -15.77 0.02 -2.23
N TYR A 53 -14.94 -0.54 -1.35
CA TYR A 53 -15.40 -1.25 -0.16
C TYR A 53 -15.46 -0.29 1.03
N GLN A 54 -16.60 -0.27 1.73
CA GLN A 54 -16.74 0.48 2.96
C GLN A 54 -16.05 -0.29 4.10
N PRO A 55 -15.21 0.35 4.93
CA PRO A 55 -14.62 -0.32 6.08
C PRO A 55 -15.73 -0.73 7.06
N THR A 56 -15.61 -1.93 7.62
CA THR A 56 -16.49 -2.47 8.66
C THR A 56 -16.25 -1.74 9.99
N LEU A 57 -17.24 -0.94 10.41
CA LEU A 57 -17.24 -0.20 11.67
C LEU A 57 -18.15 -0.93 12.69
N GLY A 58 -17.61 -1.34 13.85
CA GLY A 58 -18.38 -2.04 14.90
C GLY A 58 -17.54 -2.76 15.97
N ILE A 59 -18.18 -3.08 17.12
CA ILE A 59 -17.56 -3.61 18.36
C ILE A 59 -17.46 -5.15 18.39
N ASN A 60 -18.36 -5.87 17.70
CA ASN A 60 -18.34 -7.34 17.64
C ASN A 60 -17.73 -7.83 16.32
N ARG A 61 -16.48 -8.26 16.38
CA ARG A 61 -15.69 -8.75 15.24
C ARG A 61 -15.38 -10.23 15.44
N GLU A 62 -16.13 -11.13 14.79
CA GLU A 62 -15.86 -12.57 14.78
C GLU A 62 -14.86 -12.93 13.67
N MET A 63 -13.86 -13.77 13.96
CA MET A 63 -12.81 -14.16 13.01
C MET A 63 -13.17 -15.44 12.24
N TYR A 64 -12.95 -15.46 10.92
CA TYR A 64 -13.04 -16.67 10.08
C TYR A 64 -11.84 -16.77 9.13
N MET A 65 -11.53 -18.01 8.70
CA MET A 65 -10.44 -18.31 7.76
C MET A 65 -10.87 -17.94 6.33
N GLN A 66 -10.04 -17.20 5.61
CA GLN A 66 -10.29 -16.79 4.22
C GLN A 66 -9.68 -17.77 3.20
N ALA A 67 -10.11 -17.72 1.94
CA ALA A 67 -9.67 -18.62 0.86
C ALA A 67 -8.18 -18.50 0.49
N ASP A 68 -7.51 -17.44 0.92
CA ASP A 68 -6.05 -17.25 0.82
C ASP A 68 -5.29 -17.77 2.06
N PHE A 69 -5.98 -18.54 2.92
CA PHE A 69 -5.48 -19.21 4.12
C PHE A 69 -4.97 -18.26 5.24
N LYS A 70 -5.60 -17.10 5.40
CA LYS A 70 -5.33 -16.15 6.49
C LYS A 70 -6.53 -15.99 7.43
N TYR A 71 -6.26 -15.61 8.68
CA TYR A 71 -7.27 -15.29 9.71
C TYR A 71 -7.23 -13.79 10.03
N GLY A 72 -8.40 -13.17 10.17
CA GLY A 72 -8.49 -11.80 10.69
C GLY A 72 -9.84 -11.14 10.45
N ALA A 73 -10.32 -10.41 11.45
CA ALA A 73 -11.53 -9.59 11.38
C ALA A 73 -11.23 -8.13 11.00
N ASP A 74 -10.55 -7.95 9.85
CA ASP A 74 -10.33 -6.69 9.09
C ASP A 74 -8.95 -5.98 9.23
N ASN A 75 -8.11 -6.07 8.18
CA ASN A 75 -7.73 -4.89 7.37
C ASN A 75 -7.29 -5.30 5.94
N PRO A 76 -7.84 -4.67 4.88
CA PRO A 76 -7.82 -5.15 3.50
C PRO A 76 -6.62 -4.74 2.62
N LEU A 77 -5.56 -4.11 3.13
CA LEU A 77 -4.45 -3.69 2.27
C LEU A 77 -3.06 -4.12 2.74
N LEU A 78 -2.64 -3.80 3.96
CA LEU A 78 -1.26 -4.02 4.35
C LEU A 78 -1.18 -4.04 5.87
N TRP A 79 -1.06 -5.22 6.47
CA TRP A 79 -0.17 -5.51 7.60
C TRP A 79 -0.43 -6.93 8.13
N PRO A 80 0.57 -7.60 8.72
CA PRO A 80 0.43 -8.95 9.23
C PRO A 80 -0.18 -8.95 10.64
N GLN A 81 -1.16 -9.81 10.87
CA GLN A 81 -1.61 -10.19 12.21
C GLN A 81 -0.85 -11.48 12.60
N PHE A 82 0.26 -11.30 13.32
CA PHE A 82 1.36 -12.26 13.49
C PHE A 82 1.19 -13.27 14.65
N TYR A 83 -0.01 -13.42 15.21
CA TYR A 83 -0.22 -14.33 16.35
C TYR A 83 0.00 -15.81 16.02
N SER A 84 0.07 -16.19 14.74
CA SER A 84 0.25 -17.57 14.27
C SER A 84 1.69 -17.99 13.93
N ASP A 85 2.64 -17.05 13.79
CA ASP A 85 3.95 -17.37 13.18
C ASP A 85 5.15 -17.20 14.14
N PHE A 86 4.87 -16.98 15.44
CA PHE A 86 5.90 -16.95 16.48
C PHE A 86 6.10 -18.35 17.04
N ASP A 87 7.24 -18.98 16.77
CA ASP A 87 7.58 -20.27 17.35
C ASP A 87 8.27 -20.04 18.69
N THR A 88 7.51 -20.20 19.77
CA THR A 88 8.06 -20.32 21.13
C THR A 88 8.61 -21.73 21.28
N SER A 89 9.86 -21.88 21.69
CA SER A 89 10.39 -23.19 22.10
C SER A 89 9.71 -23.66 23.40
N GLY A 90 8.48 -24.19 23.26
CA GLY A 90 7.74 -24.96 24.26
C GLY A 90 7.23 -24.21 25.51
N SER A 91 6.12 -23.46 25.41
CA SER A 91 5.10 -23.17 26.47
C SER A 91 4.26 -21.93 26.12
N PRO A 92 3.05 -21.71 26.71
CA PRO A 92 2.17 -20.62 26.30
C PRO A 92 2.81 -19.24 26.48
N LEU A 93 2.62 -18.40 25.45
CA LEU A 93 3.08 -17.02 25.27
C LEU A 93 3.20 -16.23 26.59
N GLN A 94 4.43 -16.17 27.13
CA GLN A 94 4.85 -15.09 28.02
C GLN A 94 5.66 -14.10 27.19
N ASP A 95 5.32 -12.81 27.25
CA ASP A 95 5.87 -11.72 26.41
C ASP A 95 7.41 -11.60 26.41
N ASN A 96 8.09 -12.25 27.36
CA ASN A 96 9.55 -12.21 27.52
C ASN A 96 10.29 -13.46 27.05
N GLN A 97 9.61 -14.45 26.45
CA GLN A 97 10.31 -15.60 25.89
C GLN A 97 10.98 -15.26 24.56
N LEU A 98 12.19 -15.82 24.39
CA LEU A 98 12.91 -15.77 23.14
C LEU A 98 12.33 -16.82 22.18
N GLY A 99 11.98 -16.39 20.99
CA GLY A 99 11.48 -17.23 19.92
C GLY A 99 12.03 -16.78 18.57
N LYS A 100 11.64 -17.52 17.53
CA LYS A 100 12.00 -17.19 16.14
C LYS A 100 10.75 -17.04 15.30
N LEU A 101 10.91 -16.35 14.17
CA LEU A 101 9.94 -16.40 13.10
C LEU A 101 9.94 -17.81 12.52
N GLN A 102 8.76 -18.39 12.31
CA GLN A 102 8.66 -19.68 11.62
C GLN A 102 9.40 -19.65 10.27
N ASP A 103 10.10 -20.74 9.96
CA ASP A 103 10.91 -20.86 8.75
C ASP A 103 10.10 -20.60 7.47
N ILE A 104 8.85 -21.05 7.42
CA ILE A 104 7.94 -20.83 6.29
C ILE A 104 7.66 -19.33 6.10
N SER A 105 7.40 -18.61 7.18
CA SER A 105 7.13 -17.17 7.15
C SER A 105 8.38 -16.36 6.84
N LEU A 106 9.54 -16.77 7.35
CA LEU A 106 10.84 -16.19 7.00
C LEU A 106 11.15 -16.39 5.52
N ALA A 107 10.96 -17.60 4.99
CA ALA A 107 11.19 -17.90 3.57
C ALA A 107 10.30 -17.04 2.65
N ARG A 108 9.02 -16.84 3.02
CA ARG A 108 8.10 -15.96 2.29
C ARG A 108 8.53 -14.48 2.32
N LEU A 109 8.93 -14.00 3.50
CA LEU A 109 9.42 -12.63 3.67
C LEU A 109 10.68 -12.39 2.83
N ARG A 110 11.64 -13.33 2.90
CA ARG A 110 12.88 -13.32 2.10
C ARG A 110 12.58 -13.34 0.61
N ALA A 111 11.72 -14.26 0.14
CA ALA A 111 11.37 -14.34 -1.27
C ALA A 111 10.75 -13.03 -1.80
N SER A 112 9.94 -12.36 -0.97
CA SER A 112 9.32 -11.08 -1.33
C SER A 112 10.35 -9.94 -1.37
N ALA A 113 11.20 -9.84 -0.36
CA ALA A 113 12.28 -8.86 -0.30
C ALA A 113 13.28 -9.03 -1.46
N GLN A 114 13.61 -10.28 -1.81
CA GLN A 114 14.53 -10.58 -2.90
C GLN A 114 14.05 -10.08 -4.25
N LYS A 115 12.73 -10.06 -4.51
CA LYS A 115 12.19 -9.49 -5.75
C LYS A 115 12.60 -8.03 -5.91
N ILE A 116 12.51 -7.25 -4.83
CA ILE A 116 12.82 -5.82 -4.84
C ILE A 116 14.34 -5.61 -4.95
N VAL A 117 15.13 -6.44 -4.26
CA VAL A 117 16.60 -6.45 -4.40
C VAL A 117 17.00 -6.71 -5.86
N ASN A 118 16.43 -7.75 -6.49
CA ASN A 118 16.71 -8.08 -7.88
C ASN A 118 16.36 -6.94 -8.83
N ILE A 119 15.24 -6.24 -8.61
CA ILE A 119 14.90 -5.04 -9.39
C ILE A 119 15.96 -3.97 -9.17
N SER A 120 16.34 -3.69 -7.92
CA SER A 120 17.37 -2.70 -7.60
C SER A 120 18.75 -3.03 -8.18
N GLU A 121 19.02 -4.28 -8.55
CA GLU A 121 20.28 -4.72 -9.16
C GLU A 121 20.21 -4.83 -10.68
N SER A 122 19.01 -4.72 -11.27
CA SER A 122 18.81 -5.00 -12.70
C SER A 122 19.37 -3.92 -13.63
N GLN A 123 19.65 -2.72 -13.11
CA GLN A 123 20.15 -1.59 -13.88
C GLN A 123 20.93 -0.61 -13.00
N SER A 124 21.62 0.34 -13.63
CA SER A 124 22.24 1.46 -12.91
C SER A 124 21.21 2.55 -12.61
N TRP A 125 21.25 3.06 -11.39
CA TRP A 125 20.32 4.08 -10.89
C TRP A 125 20.93 5.48 -10.84
N GLY A 126 22.11 5.66 -11.43
CA GLY A 126 22.79 6.94 -11.50
C GLY A 126 23.01 7.57 -10.12
N PRO A 127 22.60 8.83 -9.87
CA PRO A 127 22.81 9.49 -8.58
C PRO A 127 22.13 8.81 -7.38
N SER A 128 21.11 7.97 -7.62
CA SER A 128 20.37 7.28 -6.56
C SER A 128 20.94 5.90 -6.21
N GLU A 129 22.05 5.49 -6.84
CA GLU A 129 22.66 4.17 -6.62
C GLU A 129 23.14 3.98 -5.18
N SER A 130 23.75 5.02 -4.58
CA SER A 130 24.22 4.95 -3.19
C SER A 130 23.06 4.77 -2.21
N LEU A 131 21.95 5.46 -2.45
CA LEU A 131 20.75 5.31 -1.62
C LEU A 131 20.20 3.88 -1.72
N LEU A 132 20.01 3.36 -2.93
CA LEU A 132 19.52 1.99 -3.11
C LEU A 132 20.48 0.95 -2.53
N TRP A 133 21.78 1.19 -2.59
CA TRP A 133 22.78 0.37 -1.94
C TRP A 133 22.57 0.33 -0.41
N ASP A 134 22.36 1.47 0.23
CA ASP A 134 22.11 1.53 1.68
C ASP A 134 20.84 0.75 2.05
N PHE A 135 19.77 0.87 1.26
CA PHE A 135 18.54 0.09 1.45
C PHE A 135 18.75 -1.41 1.27
N ARG A 136 19.52 -1.84 0.25
CA ARG A 136 19.90 -3.26 0.06
C ARG A 136 20.66 -3.79 1.27
N CYS A 137 21.66 -3.05 1.75
CA CYS A 137 22.45 -3.43 2.92
C CYS A 137 21.59 -3.53 4.18
N GLY A 138 20.72 -2.54 4.43
CA GLY A 138 19.79 -2.54 5.55
C GLY A 138 18.82 -3.73 5.50
N LEU A 139 18.23 -3.99 4.34
CA LEU A 139 17.30 -5.10 4.13
C LEU A 139 17.98 -6.46 4.33
N SER A 140 19.19 -6.64 3.79
CA SER A 140 20.00 -7.85 3.98
C SER A 140 20.34 -8.08 5.45
N THR A 141 20.74 -7.02 6.16
CA THR A 141 21.06 -7.07 7.60
C THR A 141 19.85 -7.52 8.41
N LEU A 142 18.68 -6.92 8.17
CA LEU A 142 17.46 -7.28 8.89
C LEU A 142 17.00 -8.72 8.61
N LEU A 143 17.07 -9.17 7.37
CA LEU A 143 16.77 -10.56 7.02
C LEU A 143 17.74 -11.55 7.67
N HIS A 144 19.04 -11.21 7.71
CA HIS A 144 20.03 -12.03 8.39
C HIS A 144 19.78 -12.07 9.91
N CYS A 145 19.41 -10.94 10.51
CA CYS A 145 19.03 -10.90 11.92
C CYS A 145 17.85 -11.81 12.21
N LEU A 146 16.79 -11.79 11.39
CA LEU A 146 15.60 -12.63 11.55
C LEU A 146 15.90 -14.14 11.45
N GLU A 147 16.92 -14.53 10.69
CA GLU A 147 17.34 -15.93 10.54
C GLU A 147 18.24 -16.39 11.71
N SER A 148 19.22 -15.56 12.05
CA SER A 148 20.31 -15.93 12.94
C SER A 148 19.96 -15.75 14.42
N LEU A 149 19.17 -14.73 14.76
CA LEU A 149 18.97 -14.32 16.15
C LEU A 149 17.62 -14.77 16.70
N PRO A 150 17.55 -15.19 17.98
CA PRO A 150 16.28 -15.29 18.69
C PRO A 150 15.84 -13.90 19.19
N PHE A 151 14.53 -13.67 19.24
CA PHE A 151 13.94 -12.39 19.63
C PHE A 151 12.84 -12.58 20.66
N THR A 152 12.62 -11.59 21.52
CA THR A 152 11.33 -11.48 22.22
C THR A 152 10.23 -11.18 21.21
N PHE A 153 8.98 -11.52 21.53
CA PHE A 153 7.85 -11.30 20.62
C PHE A 153 7.79 -9.86 20.07
N ASN A 154 7.90 -8.86 20.96
CA ASN A 154 7.89 -7.45 20.57
C ASN A 154 9.07 -7.06 19.66
N ARG A 155 10.28 -7.58 19.94
CA ARG A 155 11.45 -7.30 19.10
C ARG A 155 11.36 -7.99 17.75
N LEU A 156 10.81 -9.21 17.69
CA LEU A 156 10.58 -9.88 16.42
C LEU A 156 9.59 -9.09 15.57
N HIS A 157 8.47 -8.66 16.18
CA HIS A 157 7.45 -7.86 15.51
C HIS A 157 8.04 -6.56 14.93
N LEU A 158 8.80 -5.82 15.73
CA LEU A 158 9.48 -4.60 15.27
C LEU A 158 10.45 -4.91 14.14
N THR A 159 11.26 -5.96 14.27
CA THR A 159 12.25 -6.32 13.24
C THR A 159 11.56 -6.69 11.92
N VAL A 160 10.48 -7.48 11.95
CA VAL A 160 9.71 -7.82 10.75
C VAL A 160 9.03 -6.59 10.15
N SER A 161 8.48 -5.71 10.98
CA SER A 161 7.89 -4.44 10.53
C SER A 161 8.92 -3.57 9.83
N GLU A 162 10.12 -3.43 10.41
CA GLU A 162 11.21 -2.66 9.81
C GLU A 162 11.70 -3.30 8.50
N THR A 163 11.83 -4.64 8.43
CA THR A 163 12.17 -5.34 7.18
C THR A 163 11.18 -5.00 6.08
N ARG A 164 9.88 -5.00 6.39
CA ARG A 164 8.83 -4.65 5.43
C ARG A 164 8.87 -3.18 5.04
N ARG A 165 9.06 -2.28 6.01
CA ARG A 165 9.17 -0.84 5.76
C ARG A 165 10.31 -0.54 4.80
N VAL A 166 11.51 -1.04 5.08
CA VAL A 166 12.70 -0.87 4.23
C VAL A 166 12.46 -1.43 2.82
N ALA A 167 11.84 -2.60 2.71
CA ALA A 167 11.50 -3.21 1.42
C ALA A 167 10.52 -2.35 0.59
N ILE A 168 9.44 -1.88 1.20
CA ILE A 168 8.42 -1.04 0.54
C ILE A 168 9.00 0.32 0.17
N GLU A 169 9.80 0.93 1.03
CA GLU A 169 10.42 2.22 0.78
C GLU A 169 11.43 2.13 -0.38
N MET A 170 12.23 1.06 -0.44
CA MET A 170 13.10 0.79 -1.59
C MET A 170 12.31 0.65 -2.89
N HIS A 171 11.17 -0.06 -2.86
CA HIS A 171 10.27 -0.16 -4.02
C HIS A 171 9.71 1.20 -4.44
N ALA A 172 9.29 2.01 -3.47
CA ALA A 172 8.76 3.35 -3.73
C ALA A 172 9.82 4.28 -4.35
N ILE A 173 11.08 4.17 -3.93
CA ILE A 173 12.20 4.90 -4.55
C ILE A 173 12.38 4.45 -6.01
N ILE A 174 12.33 3.16 -6.27
CA ILE A 174 12.41 2.61 -7.64
C ILE A 174 11.27 3.14 -8.50
N ASP A 175 10.03 3.09 -8.02
CA ASP A 175 8.86 3.64 -8.73
C ASP A 175 8.99 5.15 -8.94
N TYR A 176 9.49 5.88 -7.96
CA TYR A 176 9.78 7.30 -8.07
C TYR A 176 10.76 7.59 -9.19
N ILE A 177 11.88 6.87 -9.26
CA ILE A 177 12.91 7.10 -10.28
C ILE A 177 12.43 6.68 -11.68
N THR A 178 11.68 5.58 -11.79
CA THR A 178 11.32 4.98 -13.09
C THR A 178 10.02 5.52 -13.67
N VAL A 179 9.04 5.86 -12.82
CA VAL A 179 7.71 6.26 -13.25
C VAL A 179 7.48 7.74 -12.97
N TYR A 180 7.58 8.16 -11.71
CA TYR A 180 7.08 9.47 -11.30
C TYR A 180 8.01 10.63 -11.67
N ARG A 181 9.33 10.50 -11.44
CA ARG A 181 10.31 11.55 -11.74
C ARG A 181 10.37 11.87 -13.25
N PRO A 182 10.41 10.90 -14.17
CA PRO A 182 10.30 11.19 -15.60
C PRO A 182 9.01 11.94 -15.94
N HIS A 183 7.90 11.57 -15.31
CA HIS A 183 6.63 12.27 -15.54
C HIS A 183 6.63 13.71 -15.03
N MET A 184 7.21 13.96 -13.86
CA MET A 184 7.29 15.30 -13.28
C MET A 184 8.21 16.24 -14.08
N LEU A 185 9.27 15.70 -14.69
CA LEU A 185 10.26 16.49 -15.43
C LEU A 185 9.91 16.66 -16.92
N ALA A 186 9.10 15.78 -17.48
CA ALA A 186 8.71 15.85 -18.88
C ALA A 186 7.57 16.86 -19.06
N ALA A 187 7.82 17.90 -19.85
CA ALA A 187 6.85 18.96 -20.13
C ALA A 187 5.58 18.48 -20.88
N ASN A 188 5.59 17.29 -21.50
CA ASN A 188 4.48 16.70 -22.27
C ASN A 188 4.60 15.17 -22.29
N VAL A 189 4.42 14.50 -21.15
CA VAL A 189 4.24 13.04 -21.16
C VAL A 189 2.89 12.73 -21.83
N PRO A 190 2.82 11.87 -22.85
CA PRO A 190 1.53 11.35 -23.27
C PRO A 190 0.90 10.64 -22.06
N PRO A 191 -0.33 10.98 -21.66
CA PRO A 191 -0.97 10.33 -20.52
C PRO A 191 -0.94 8.82 -20.76
N SER A 192 -0.49 8.03 -19.78
CA SER A 192 -0.50 6.57 -19.89
C SER A 192 -1.86 6.13 -20.40
N ALA A 193 -1.86 5.30 -21.44
CA ALA A 193 -3.07 4.95 -22.17
C ALA A 193 -4.12 4.24 -21.29
N THR A 194 -3.67 3.63 -20.17
CA THR A 194 -4.52 2.85 -19.27
C THR A 194 -4.14 3.07 -17.81
N ALA A 195 -5.16 3.16 -16.97
CA ALA A 195 -5.02 3.23 -15.52
C ALA A 195 -4.60 1.86 -14.92
N ASN A 196 -3.73 1.86 -13.91
CA ASN A 196 -3.28 0.62 -13.25
C ASN A 196 -4.30 0.20 -12.20
N SER A 197 -5.02 -0.90 -12.45
CA SER A 197 -6.06 -1.42 -11.57
C SER A 197 -5.60 -1.83 -10.17
N GLU A 198 -4.29 -1.99 -9.95
CA GLU A 198 -3.71 -2.39 -8.67
C GLU A 198 -3.39 -1.21 -7.74
N LEU A 199 -3.43 0.03 -8.25
CA LEU A 199 -3.14 1.23 -7.45
C LEU A 199 -4.43 1.88 -6.96
N ILE A 200 -4.49 2.29 -5.69
CA ILE A 200 -5.60 3.15 -5.24
C ILE A 200 -5.35 4.57 -5.79
N GLY A 201 -6.45 5.28 -6.12
CA GLY A 201 -6.37 6.65 -6.63
C GLY A 201 -5.93 7.65 -5.57
N ALA A 202 -6.31 8.91 -5.74
CA ALA A 202 -5.94 9.95 -4.78
C ALA A 202 -6.91 10.04 -3.61
N PHE A 203 -6.35 10.32 -2.43
CA PHE A 203 -7.08 10.75 -1.25
C PHE A 203 -6.83 12.25 -1.08
N THR A 204 -7.91 13.02 -1.03
CA THR A 204 -7.80 14.46 -0.81
C THR A 204 -8.96 14.94 0.05
N MET A 205 -8.69 15.97 0.83
CA MET A 205 -9.67 16.75 1.59
C MET A 205 -10.11 18.00 0.82
N ASP A 206 -9.37 18.34 -0.23
CA ASP A 206 -9.63 19.51 -1.05
C ASP A 206 -10.49 19.12 -2.26
N PRO A 207 -11.74 19.62 -2.35
CA PRO A 207 -12.60 19.37 -3.49
C PRO A 207 -12.07 19.99 -4.79
N VAL A 208 -11.19 21.00 -4.72
CA VAL A 208 -10.55 21.58 -5.93
C VAL A 208 -9.62 20.55 -6.56
N ILE A 209 -8.85 19.82 -5.75
CA ILE A 209 -7.96 18.75 -6.22
C ILE A 209 -8.80 17.62 -6.87
N VAL A 210 -9.98 17.32 -6.33
CA VAL A 210 -10.95 16.40 -6.96
C VAL A 210 -11.34 16.86 -8.37
N GLU A 211 -11.65 18.15 -8.53
CA GLU A 211 -12.07 18.73 -9.82
C GLU A 211 -10.94 18.75 -10.87
N GLU A 212 -9.68 18.74 -10.42
CA GLU A 212 -8.48 18.72 -11.26
C GLU A 212 -8.15 17.32 -11.82
N PHE A 213 -8.73 16.24 -11.28
CA PHE A 213 -8.68 14.93 -11.93
C PHE A 213 -9.38 15.02 -13.29
N PHE A 214 -8.60 14.89 -14.36
CA PHE A 214 -9.07 15.02 -15.73
C PHE A 214 -10.23 14.04 -15.94
N ARG A 215 -11.43 14.50 -16.31
CA ARG A 215 -12.61 13.63 -16.52
C ARG A 215 -13.15 12.94 -15.26
N ALA A 216 -13.04 13.57 -14.08
CA ALA A 216 -13.84 13.23 -12.89
C ALA A 216 -15.14 14.04 -12.88
#